data_AF-A0A958GLT1-F1
#
_entry.id   AF-A0A958GLT1-F1
#
_cell.length_a   1.000
_cell.length_b   1.000
_cell.length_c   1.000
_cell.angle_alpha   90.00
_cell.angle_beta   90.00
_cell.angle_gamma   90.00
#
_symmetry.space_group_name_H-M   'P 1'
#
loop_
_entity.id
_entity.type
_entity.pdbx_description
1 polymer ?
#
loop_
_entity_poly.entity_id
_entity_poly.type
_entity_poly.pdbx_seq_one_letter_code
_entity_poly.pdbx_strand_id
1 'polypeptide(L)'
;EGSSLTTSDMTPVGPPAEVWVALFPDSVVIISERKGGASLEFGHVINKRFDCHAIASDKREYSQNLKVIMQYDDLRFGNHRVVLESRFPAAINAFAKRLKEFCEIPRSNRVDYEQEEFSGAVRDTGDALQF
;
A
#
# COMPACT_ATOMS: atom_id res chain seq x y z
N GLU A 1 -17.61 19.71 -17.50
CA GLU A 1 -16.33 20.19 -16.94
C GLU A 1 -15.49 18.97 -16.61
N GLY A 2 -14.52 18.67 -17.47
CA GLY A 2 -13.71 17.45 -17.38
C GLY A 2 -12.32 17.78 -16.87
N SER A 3 -12.05 17.48 -15.59
CA SER A 3 -10.72 17.57 -15.02
C SER A 3 -9.87 16.42 -15.56
N SER A 4 -9.10 16.72 -16.61
CA SER A 4 -8.06 15.86 -17.14
C SER A 4 -6.89 15.89 -16.15
N LEU A 5 -6.72 14.82 -15.37
CA LEU A 5 -5.55 14.63 -14.51
C LEU A 5 -4.32 14.48 -15.40
N THR A 6 -3.51 15.53 -15.49
CA THR A 6 -2.22 15.49 -16.19
C THR A 6 -1.25 14.64 -15.37
N THR A 7 -0.63 13.67 -16.05
CA THR A 7 0.37 12.71 -15.54
C THR A 7 1.66 13.36 -15.01
N SER A 8 1.74 14.69 -14.99
CA SER A 8 2.94 15.46 -14.67
C SER A 8 3.22 15.60 -13.17
N ASP A 9 2.23 15.38 -12.30
CA ASP A 9 2.37 15.44 -10.82
C ASP A 9 2.58 14.06 -10.18
N MET A 10 3.16 13.10 -10.91
CA MET A 10 3.26 11.70 -10.50
C MET A 10 4.67 11.26 -10.11
N THR A 11 5.50 12.14 -9.54
CA THR A 11 6.83 11.73 -9.06
C THR A 11 6.70 11.07 -7.68
N PRO A 12 7.07 9.79 -7.50
CA PRO A 12 7.12 9.19 -6.18
C PRO A 12 8.11 9.94 -5.29
N VAL A 13 7.69 10.25 -4.06
CA VAL A 13 8.49 10.99 -3.09
C VAL A 13 9.41 10.00 -2.37
N GLY A 14 10.59 9.74 -2.97
CA GLY A 14 11.63 8.90 -2.37
C GLY A 14 12.45 8.13 -3.41
N PRO A 15 13.68 7.70 -3.07
CA PRO A 15 14.46 6.84 -3.94
C PRO A 15 13.75 5.48 -4.12
N PRO A 16 13.90 4.83 -5.28
CA PRO A 16 13.37 3.48 -5.49
C PRO A 16 14.02 2.50 -4.51
N ALA A 17 13.21 1.62 -3.93
CA ALA A 17 13.65 0.56 -3.03
C ALA A 17 13.14 -0.80 -3.50
N GLU A 18 13.93 -1.85 -3.31
CA GLU A 18 13.46 -3.22 -3.49
C GLU A 18 12.56 -3.60 -2.32
N VAL A 19 11.41 -4.20 -2.63
CA VAL A 19 10.38 -4.50 -1.65
C VAL A 19 9.80 -5.89 -1.84
N TRP A 20 9.37 -6.49 -0.74
CA TRP A 20 8.45 -7.62 -0.72
C TRP A 20 7.04 -7.10 -0.49
N VAL A 21 6.10 -7.62 -1.28
CA VAL A 21 4.68 -7.27 -1.16
C VAL A 21 3.91 -8.53 -0.81
N ALA A 22 3.16 -8.47 0.28
CA ALA A 22 2.22 -9.50 0.69
C ALA A 22 0.79 -8.96 0.62
N LEU A 23 -0.10 -9.75 0.03
CA LEU A 23 -1.48 -9.38 -0.19
C LEU A 23 -2.38 -10.37 0.56
N PHE A 24 -3.06 -9.85 1.56
CA PHE A 24 -4.02 -10.58 2.38
C PHE A 24 -5.45 -10.24 1.94
N PRO A 25 -6.46 -11.04 2.33
CA PRO A 25 -7.84 -10.78 1.97
C PRO A 25 -8.38 -9.42 2.41
N ASP A 26 -7.82 -8.83 3.46
CA ASP A 26 -8.26 -7.59 4.09
C ASP A 26 -7.18 -6.51 4.16
N SER A 27 -5.95 -6.80 3.75
CA SER A 27 -4.82 -5.90 3.92
C SER A 27 -3.73 -6.11 2.88
N VAL A 28 -2.94 -5.07 2.64
CA VAL A 28 -1.74 -5.12 1.81
C VAL A 28 -0.56 -4.60 2.61
N VAL A 29 0.55 -5.33 2.53
CA VAL A 29 1.77 -5.12 3.32
C VAL A 29 2.95 -5.04 2.36
N ILE A 30 3.78 -4.00 2.49
CA ILE A 30 5.02 -3.80 1.74
C ILE A 30 6.15 -3.62 2.74
N ILE A 31 7.18 -4.43 2.56
CA ILE A 31 8.36 -4.48 3.41
C ILE A 31 9.57 -4.20 2.54
N SER A 32 10.45 -3.29 2.94
CA SER A 32 11.76 -3.10 2.32
C SER A 32 12.84 -3.67 3.22
N GLU A 33 13.98 -4.06 2.62
CA GLU A 33 15.18 -4.31 3.41
C GLU A 33 15.96 -3.02 3.60
N ARG A 34 16.41 -2.75 4.83
CA ARG A 34 17.32 -1.65 5.15
C ARG A 34 18.53 -2.19 5.89
N LYS A 35 19.64 -1.45 5.88
CA LYS A 35 20.80 -1.77 6.71
C LYS A 35 20.37 -1.73 8.18
N GLY A 36 20.23 -2.90 8.81
CA GLY A 36 19.69 -3.05 10.16
C GLY A 36 18.44 -3.94 10.27
N GLY A 37 17.87 -4.40 9.14
CA GLY A 37 16.76 -5.36 9.11
C GLY A 37 15.65 -4.99 8.13
N ALA A 38 14.55 -5.73 8.20
CA ALA A 38 13.35 -5.46 7.42
C ALA A 38 12.57 -4.27 8.01
N SER A 39 12.18 -3.33 7.16
CA SER A 39 11.37 -2.16 7.51
C SER A 39 10.00 -2.27 6.84
N LEU A 40 8.93 -2.10 7.62
CA LEU A 40 7.59 -1.96 7.06
C LEU A 40 7.48 -0.59 6.38
N GLU A 41 7.30 -0.58 5.06
CA GLU A 41 7.11 0.66 4.27
C GLU A 41 5.63 1.01 4.13
N PHE A 42 4.78 -0.01 4.08
CA PHE A 42 3.36 0.15 3.86
C PHE A 42 2.62 -0.99 4.54
N GLY A 43 1.59 -0.68 5.31
CA GLY A 43 0.66 -1.67 5.83
C GLY A 43 -0.70 -1.02 5.91
N HIS A 44 -1.62 -1.42 5.04
CA HIS A 44 -2.95 -0.80 5.00
C HIS A 44 -4.05 -1.83 4.84
N VAL A 45 -5.14 -1.62 5.58
CA VAL A 45 -6.37 -2.41 5.47
C VAL A 45 -7.09 -2.00 4.19
N ILE A 46 -7.45 -2.95 3.34
CA ILE A 46 -8.20 -2.73 2.11
C ILE A 46 -9.63 -2.34 2.49
N ASN A 47 -9.85 -1.05 2.71
CA ASN A 47 -11.12 -0.47 3.16
C ASN A 47 -11.58 0.65 2.20
N LYS A 48 -12.54 1.50 2.61
CA LYS A 48 -13.14 2.53 1.74
C LYS A 48 -12.17 3.68 1.41
N ARG A 49 -11.05 3.76 2.13
CA ARG A 49 -10.01 4.77 1.98
C ARG A 49 -8.81 4.26 1.19
N PHE A 50 -8.82 2.99 0.78
CA PHE A 50 -7.80 2.42 -0.07
C PHE A 50 -8.24 2.53 -1.53
N ASP A 51 -7.43 3.19 -2.35
CA ASP A 51 -7.63 3.31 -3.78
C ASP A 51 -6.43 2.70 -4.52
N CYS A 52 -6.69 1.94 -5.58
CA CYS A 52 -5.63 1.30 -6.36
C CYS A 52 -5.91 1.35 -7.86
N HIS A 53 -4.90 1.73 -8.62
CA HIS A 53 -4.97 1.85 -10.07
C HIS A 53 -3.75 1.22 -10.72
N ALA A 54 -3.98 0.44 -11.76
CA ALA A 54 -2.92 -0.04 -12.63
C ALA A 54 -2.82 0.90 -13.85
N ILE A 55 -1.69 1.59 -13.99
CA ILE A 55 -1.44 2.47 -15.13
C ILE A 55 -0.38 1.81 -16.01
N ALA A 56 -0.74 1.55 -17.26
CA ALA A 56 0.20 1.15 -18.30
C ALA A 56 0.52 2.36 -19.19
N SER A 57 1.79 2.53 -19.56
CA SER A 57 2.18 3.59 -20.52
C SER A 57 1.62 3.36 -21.92
N ASP A 58 1.40 2.10 -22.29
CA ASP A 58 0.68 1.66 -23.48
C ASP A 58 -0.69 1.11 -23.07
N LYS A 59 -1.75 1.41 -23.82
CA LYS A 59 -3.13 0.94 -23.53
C LYS A 59 -3.33 -0.58 -23.71
N ARG A 60 -2.29 -1.39 -23.49
CA ARG A 60 -2.27 -2.84 -23.65
C ARG A 60 -2.47 -3.50 -22.28
N GLU A 61 -3.27 -4.55 -22.25
CA GLU A 61 -3.56 -5.34 -21.04
C GLU A 61 -2.29 -6.02 -20.47
N TYR A 62 -1.29 -6.26 -21.31
CA TYR A 62 0.00 -6.86 -20.94
C TYR A 62 1.15 -5.90 -21.26
N SER A 63 1.17 -4.78 -20.55
CA SER A 63 2.25 -3.80 -20.66
C SER A 63 3.51 -4.29 -19.94
N GLN A 64 4.67 -4.08 -20.58
CA GLN A 64 5.97 -4.23 -19.91
C GLN A 64 6.26 -3.08 -18.94
N ASN A 65 5.53 -1.98 -19.06
CA ASN A 65 5.68 -0.76 -18.29
C ASN A 65 4.46 -0.54 -17.36
N LEU A 66 3.84 -1.63 -16.91
CA LEU A 66 2.74 -1.54 -15.96
C LEU A 66 3.26 -1.03 -14.61
N LYS A 67 2.63 0.03 -14.10
CA LYS A 67 2.83 0.54 -12.75
C LYS A 67 1.56 0.33 -11.96
N VAL A 68 1.69 -0.15 -10.73
CA VAL A 68 0.55 -0.23 -9.79
C VAL A 68 0.69 0.90 -8.80
N ILE A 69 -0.31 1.78 -8.77
CA ILE A 69 -0.39 2.89 -7.85
C ILE A 69 -1.37 2.51 -6.76
N MET A 70 -0.92 2.57 -5.52
CA MET A 70 -1.75 2.41 -4.34
C MET A 70 -1.75 3.71 -3.57
N GLN A 71 -2.94 4.17 -3.21
CA GLN A 71 -3.14 5.40 -2.48
C GLN A 71 -4.08 5.15 -1.30
N TYR A 72 -3.77 5.76 -0.16
CA TYR A 72 -4.64 5.73 1.00
C TYR A 72 -4.47 6.97 1.86
N ASP A 73 -5.51 7.28 2.62
CA ASP A 73 -5.49 8.37 3.58
C ASP A 73 -5.10 7.81 4.97
N ASP A 74 -3.90 8.13 5.42
CA ASP A 74 -3.44 7.89 6.79
C ASP A 74 -3.82 9.08 7.68
N LEU A 75 -4.44 8.81 8.82
CA LEU A 75 -4.84 9.85 9.78
C LEU A 75 -3.64 10.57 10.41
N ARG A 76 -2.47 9.93 10.49
CA ARG A 76 -1.27 10.44 11.15
C ARG A 76 -0.36 11.20 10.21
N PHE A 77 -0.34 10.81 8.95
CA PHE A 77 0.67 11.24 7.99
C PHE A 77 0.07 11.79 6.68
N GLY A 78 -1.26 11.79 6.56
CA GLY A 78 -1.99 12.30 5.40
C GLY A 78 -2.07 11.29 4.25
N ASN A 79 -2.17 11.78 3.02
CA ASN A 79 -2.34 10.92 1.87
C ASN A 79 -1.01 10.26 1.50
N HIS A 80 -0.96 8.94 1.63
CA HIS A 80 0.16 8.13 1.19
C HIS A 80 -0.08 7.60 -0.20
N ARG A 81 0.99 7.59 -0.99
CA ARG A 81 0.99 7.06 -2.34
C ARG A 81 2.24 6.22 -2.55
N VAL A 82 2.03 4.99 -3.02
CA VAL A 82 3.09 4.06 -3.38
C VAL A 82 2.95 3.69 -4.85
N VAL A 83 4.06 3.71 -5.58
CA VAL A 83 4.14 3.26 -6.96
C VAL A 83 4.99 2.00 -7.00
N LEU A 84 4.39 0.90 -7.39
CA LEU A 84 5.06 -0.38 -7.59
C LEU A 84 5.37 -0.59 -9.07
N GLU A 85 6.61 -0.98 -9.33
CA GLU A 85 7.12 -1.39 -10.63
C GLU A 85 7.79 -2.76 -10.48
N SER A 86 7.83 -3.53 -11.55
CA SER A 86 8.52 -4.82 -11.54
C SER A 86 9.29 -5.03 -12.84
N ARG A 87 10.51 -5.57 -12.71
CA ARG A 87 11.27 -6.10 -13.85
C ARG A 87 10.61 -7.34 -14.49
N PHE A 88 9.60 -7.92 -13.85
CA PHE A 88 8.86 -9.07 -14.33
C PHE A 88 7.42 -8.67 -14.67
N PRO A 89 7.11 -8.41 -15.96
CA PRO A 89 5.77 -7.98 -16.39
C PRO A 89 4.66 -8.94 -15.96
N ALA A 90 4.92 -10.25 -15.99
CA ALA A 90 3.94 -11.25 -15.57
C ALA A 90 3.59 -11.12 -14.08
N ALA A 91 4.57 -10.83 -13.23
CA ALA A 91 4.37 -10.71 -11.78
C ALA A 91 3.54 -9.48 -11.43
N ILE A 92 3.85 -8.32 -12.01
CA ILE A 92 3.09 -7.09 -11.74
C ILE A 92 1.67 -7.14 -12.31
N ASN A 93 1.46 -7.80 -13.46
CA ASN A 93 0.12 -8.06 -14.01
C ASN A 93 -0.70 -8.98 -13.11
N ALA A 94 -0.11 -10.10 -12.65
CA ALA A 94 -0.78 -11.03 -11.74
C ALA A 94 -1.13 -10.34 -10.41
N PHE A 95 -0.20 -9.55 -9.87
CA PHE A 95 -0.43 -8.75 -8.68
C PHE A 95 -1.57 -7.74 -8.88
N ALA A 96 -1.56 -6.98 -9.98
CA ALA A 96 -2.61 -5.99 -10.28
C ALA A 96 -4.00 -6.64 -10.39
N LYS A 97 -4.11 -7.80 -11.06
CA LYS A 97 -5.36 -8.57 -11.16
C LYS A 97 -5.84 -9.00 -9.77
N ARG A 98 -4.95 -9.56 -8.95
CA ARG A 98 -5.30 -10.05 -7.62
C ARG A 98 -5.67 -8.91 -6.65
N LEU A 99 -4.99 -7.77 -6.72
CA LEU A 99 -5.30 -6.59 -5.93
C LEU A 99 -6.69 -6.06 -6.28
N LYS A 100 -7.00 -5.97 -7.58
CA LYS A 100 -8.31 -5.54 -8.06
C LYS A 100 -9.44 -6.43 -7.52
N GLU A 101 -9.27 -7.75 -7.55
CA GLU A 101 -10.23 -8.69 -6.97
C GLU A 101 -10.50 -8.39 -5.49
N PHE A 102 -9.47 -8.12 -4.68
CA PHE A 102 -9.64 -7.81 -3.25
C PHE A 102 -10.29 -6.46 -2.97
N CYS A 103 -10.19 -5.51 -3.89
CA CYS A 103 -10.88 -4.22 -3.82
C CYS A 103 -12.35 -4.34 -4.25
N GLU A 104 -12.67 -5.26 -5.17
CA GLU A 104 -14.02 -5.46 -5.71
C GLU A 104 -14.88 -6.44 -4.90
N ILE A 105 -14.28 -7.34 -4.10
CA ILE A 105 -15.03 -8.30 -3.28
C ILE A 105 -15.99 -7.57 -2.30
N PRO A 106 -17.31 -7.83 -2.37
CA PRO A 106 -18.30 -7.23 -1.48
C PRO A 106 -18.03 -7.56 -0.01
N ARG A 107 -18.03 -6.53 0.83
CA ARG A 107 -17.59 -6.60 2.23
C ARG A 107 -18.54 -7.30 3.20
N SER A 108 -19.66 -7.88 2.74
CA SER A 108 -20.64 -8.50 3.64
C SER A 108 -20.12 -9.71 4.42
N ASN A 109 -18.91 -10.21 4.09
CA ASN A 109 -18.23 -11.28 4.82
C ASN A 109 -17.03 -10.83 5.66
N ARG A 110 -16.72 -9.51 5.74
CA ARG A 110 -15.60 -9.04 6.56
C ARG A 110 -16.13 -8.69 7.94
N VAL A 111 -15.58 -9.36 8.96
CA VAL A 111 -15.78 -8.99 10.36
C VAL A 111 -15.21 -7.58 10.51
N ASP A 112 -16.07 -6.59 10.73
CA ASP A 112 -15.65 -5.25 11.08
C ASP A 112 -14.95 -5.34 12.44
N TYR A 113 -13.62 -5.38 12.42
CA TYR A 113 -12.85 -5.06 13.60
C TYR A 113 -12.99 -3.56 13.79
N GLU A 114 -13.90 -3.14 14.66
CA GLU A 114 -13.84 -1.80 15.22
C GLU A 114 -12.41 -1.63 15.75
N GLN A 115 -11.67 -0.68 15.17
CA GLN A 115 -10.41 -0.24 15.76
C GLN A 115 -10.77 0.35 17.11
N GLU A 116 -10.71 -0.44 18.17
CA GLU A 116 -10.62 0.10 19.52
C GLU A 116 -9.40 1.00 19.52
N GLU A 117 -9.63 2.31 19.57
CA GLU A 117 -8.58 3.29 19.82
C GLU A 117 -7.90 2.88 21.12
N PHE A 118 -6.74 2.23 21.01
CA PHE A 118 -5.87 2.00 22.15
C PHE A 118 -5.29 3.35 22.56
N SER A 119 -6.10 4.11 23.29
CA SER A 119 -5.69 5.18 24.18
C SER A 119 -4.99 4.55 25.40
N GLY A 120 -3.90 3.82 25.12
CA GLY A 120 -2.97 3.38 26.13
C GLY A 120 -2.13 4.59 26.51
N ALA A 121 -2.56 5.34 27.52
CA ALA A 121 -1.67 6.28 28.20
C ALA A 121 -0.40 5.52 28.58
N VAL A 122 0.72 5.87 27.94
CA VAL A 122 2.06 5.44 28.35
C VAL A 122 2.25 5.99 29.76
N ARG A 123 1.94 5.19 30.76
CA ARG A 123 2.41 5.42 32.11
C ARG A 123 3.88 5.12 32.08
N ASP A 124 4.66 6.20 32.10
CA ASP A 124 6.07 6.22 32.43
C ASP A 124 6.25 5.59 33.81
N THR A 125 6.35 4.26 33.86
CA THR A 125 6.93 3.56 35.00
C THR A 125 8.41 3.48 34.72
N GLY A 126 9.11 4.55 35.07
CA GLY A 126 10.53 4.49 35.32
C GLY A 126 10.78 3.44 36.39
N ASP A 127 11.26 2.27 35.97
CA ASP A 127 12.01 1.40 36.86
C ASP A 127 13.12 0.74 36.06
N ALA A 128 14.33 1.02 36.52
CA ALA A 128 15.57 0.54 35.98
C ALA A 128 15.64 -0.99 36.12
N LEU A 129 15.86 -1.68 35.00
CA LEU A 129 16.39 -3.04 35.02
C LEU A 129 17.86 -3.00 34.64
N GLN A 130 18.71 -3.06 35.66
CA GLN A 130 20.07 -3.57 35.55
C GLN A 130 20.00 -5.10 35.47
N PHE A 131 20.58 -5.68 34.42
CA PHE A 131 21.32 -6.94 34.47
C PHE A 131 22.43 -6.89 33.42
#